data_AF-A0A957I0N2-F1
#
_entry.id   AF-A0A957I0N2-F1
#
_cell.length_a   1.000
_cell.length_b   1.000
_cell.length_c   1.000
_cell.angle_alpha   90.00
_cell.angle_beta   90.00
_cell.angle_gamma   90.00
#
_symmetry.space_group_name_H-M   'P 1'
#
loop_
_entity.id
_entity.type
_entity.pdbx_description
1 polymer ?
#
loop_
_entity_poly.entity_id
_entity_poly.type
_entity_poly.pdbx_seq_one_letter_code
_entity_poly.pdbx_strand_id
1 'polypeptide(L)'
;MTQPLAIGLLGCGNISDEYMQNLPAFANWVQVTACADQTAARAQALAQRHQITALSPEALLADPTLDIILNLTPPAAHFATTLAALQAGKHVYCE
;
A
#
# COMPACT_ATOMS: atom_id res chain seq x y z
N MET A 1 -9.24 -16.88 15.76
CA MET A 1 -8.38 -15.69 15.53
C MET A 1 -8.85 -15.09 14.21
N THR A 2 -9.12 -13.78 14.16
CA THR A 2 -9.48 -13.08 12.92
C THR A 2 -8.26 -13.02 12.00
N GLN A 3 -8.46 -13.14 10.68
CA GLN A 3 -7.36 -13.01 9.72
C GLN A 3 -6.81 -11.56 9.74
N PRO A 4 -5.48 -11.36 9.62
CA PRO A 4 -4.91 -10.02 9.47
C PRO A 4 -5.47 -9.31 8.24
N LEU A 5 -5.73 -8.01 8.34
CA LEU A 5 -6.16 -7.18 7.21
C LEU A 5 -5.01 -6.98 6.23
N ALA A 6 -5.31 -7.12 4.94
CA ALA A 6 -4.34 -6.94 3.87
C ALA A 6 -4.19 -5.47 3.50
N ILE A 7 -2.94 -5.00 3.45
CA ILE A 7 -2.56 -3.63 3.11
C ILE A 7 -1.97 -3.59 1.70
N GLY A 8 -2.49 -2.66 0.88
CA GLY A 8 -1.84 -2.16 -0.32
C GLY A 8 -1.08 -0.87 -0.05
N LEU A 9 0.23 -0.85 -0.27
CA LEU A 9 1.05 0.36 -0.10
C LEU A 9 1.08 1.17 -1.40
N LEU A 10 0.60 2.41 -1.38
CA LEU A 10 0.59 3.32 -2.51
C LEU A 10 1.63 4.43 -2.32
N GLY A 11 2.71 4.39 -3.09
CA GLY A 11 3.86 5.29 -2.97
C GLY A 11 5.09 4.59 -2.39
N CYS A 12 5.98 4.10 -3.25
CA CYS A 12 7.19 3.35 -2.90
C CYS A 12 8.42 4.27 -2.81
N GLY A 13 8.25 5.43 -2.17
CA GLY A 13 9.27 6.45 -1.99
C GLY A 13 10.14 6.21 -0.76
N ASN A 14 10.88 7.25 -0.33
CA ASN A 14 11.90 7.13 0.71
C ASN A 14 11.38 6.57 2.04
N ILE A 15 10.15 6.92 2.42
CA ILE A 15 9.57 6.51 3.71
C ILE A 15 8.94 5.12 3.68
N SER A 16 8.69 4.53 2.50
CA SER A 16 7.96 3.25 2.41
C SER A 16 8.67 2.13 3.16
N ASP A 17 9.99 2.20 3.24
CA ASP A 17 10.78 1.23 3.98
C ASP A 17 10.61 1.24 5.47
N GLU A 18 10.44 2.42 6.06
CA GLU A 18 10.21 2.53 7.49
C GLU A 18 8.91 1.81 7.86
N TYR A 19 7.86 1.97 7.05
CA TYR A 19 6.61 1.24 7.22
C TYR A 19 6.80 -0.27 7.05
N MET A 20 7.50 -0.70 5.99
CA MET A 20 7.73 -2.14 5.74
C MET A 20 8.57 -2.82 6.82
N GLN A 21 9.49 -2.09 7.48
CA GLN A 21 10.30 -2.61 8.58
C GLN A 21 9.54 -2.72 9.90
N ASN A 22 8.61 -1.78 10.16
CA ASN A 22 7.90 -1.72 11.44
C ASN A 22 6.55 -2.45 11.45
N LEU A 23 5.82 -2.51 10.33
CA LEU A 23 4.53 -3.20 10.24
C LEU A 23 4.55 -4.69 10.63
N PRO A 24 5.64 -5.46 10.43
CA PRO A 24 5.72 -6.83 10.94
C PRO A 24 5.52 -6.96 12.46
N ALA A 25 5.77 -5.92 13.25
CA ALA A 25 5.44 -5.91 14.68
C ALA A 25 3.93 -6.04 14.96
N PHE A 26 3.10 -5.76 13.95
CA PHE A 26 1.64 -5.82 13.99
C PHE A 26 1.07 -6.97 13.13
N ALA A 27 1.87 -7.98 12.78
CA ALA A 27 1.49 -9.07 11.87
C ALA A 27 0.24 -9.87 12.28
N ASN A 28 -0.16 -9.82 13.57
CA ASN A 28 -1.40 -10.42 14.05
C ASN A 28 -2.67 -9.67 13.61
N TRP A 29 -2.54 -8.43 13.14
CA TRP A 29 -3.66 -7.55 12.79
C TRP A 29 -3.61 -7.06 11.35
N VAL A 30 -2.42 -6.81 10.81
CA VAL A 30 -2.25 -6.28 9.45
C VAL A 30 -1.04 -6.89 8.76
N GLN A 31 -1.10 -6.96 7.43
CA GLN A 31 0.02 -7.41 6.59
C GLN A 31 0.05 -6.65 5.28
N VAL A 32 1.21 -6.13 4.87
CA VAL A 32 1.40 -5.60 3.51
C VAL A 32 1.57 -6.75 2.54
N THR A 33 0.71 -6.83 1.53
CA THR A 33 0.71 -7.92 0.54
C THR A 33 0.96 -7.43 -0.89
N ALA A 34 0.73 -6.13 -1.14
CA ALA A 34 0.97 -5.50 -2.42
C ALA A 34 1.47 -4.05 -2.28
N CYS A 35 2.15 -3.56 -3.30
CA CYS A 35 2.53 -2.15 -3.42
C CYS A 35 2.38 -1.62 -4.85
N ALA A 36 2.24 -0.31 -4.98
CA ALA A 36 2.21 0.39 -6.25
C ALA A 36 2.86 1.78 -6.16
N ASP A 37 3.42 2.23 -7.27
CA ASP A 37 4.00 3.56 -7.44
C ASP A 37 3.79 4.02 -8.88
N GLN A 38 3.73 5.34 -9.12
CA GLN A 38 3.69 5.90 -10.47
C GLN A 38 4.93 5.51 -11.28
N THR A 39 6.07 5.35 -10.61
CA THR A 39 7.31 4.81 -11.17
C THR A 39 7.37 3.30 -10.95
N ALA A 40 6.99 2.51 -11.96
CA ALA A 40 6.92 1.05 -11.88
C ALA A 40 8.21 0.40 -11.31
N ALA A 41 9.39 0.94 -11.65
CA ALA A 41 10.66 0.44 -11.14
C ALA A 41 10.78 0.54 -9.61
N ARG A 42 10.19 1.58 -8.97
CA ARG A 42 10.19 1.71 -7.50
C ARG A 42 9.28 0.67 -6.85
N ALA A 43 8.10 0.44 -7.42
CA ALA A 43 7.19 -0.60 -6.96
C ALA A 43 7.86 -1.99 -7.05
N GLN A 44 8.48 -2.30 -8.19
CA GLN A 44 9.20 -3.56 -8.39
C GLN A 44 10.34 -3.74 -7.39
N ALA A 45 11.16 -2.71 -7.16
CA ALA A 45 12.27 -2.78 -6.23
C ALA A 45 11.81 -3.02 -4.79
N LEU A 46 10.76 -2.32 -4.34
CA LEU A 46 10.18 -2.52 -3.00
C LEU A 46 9.57 -3.92 -2.87
N ALA A 47 8.80 -4.34 -3.88
CA ALA A 47 8.16 -5.65 -3.93
C ALA A 47 9.16 -6.80 -3.86
N GLN A 48 10.24 -6.73 -4.63
CA GLN A 48 11.30 -7.74 -4.61
C GLN A 48 11.97 -7.82 -3.23
N ARG A 49 12.25 -6.67 -2.60
CA ARG A 49 12.96 -6.64 -1.32
C ARG A 49 12.14 -7.17 -0.15
N HIS A 50 10.82 -6.94 -0.18
CA HIS A 50 9.92 -7.35 0.90
C HIS A 50 9.04 -8.56 0.54
N GLN A 51 9.28 -9.18 -0.62
CA GLN A 51 8.56 -10.38 -1.08
C GLN A 51 7.04 -10.19 -1.16
N ILE A 52 6.60 -9.04 -1.67
CA ILE A 52 5.19 -8.68 -1.90
C ILE A 52 4.92 -8.48 -3.40
N THR A 53 3.66 -8.26 -3.77
CA THR A 53 3.27 -8.08 -5.18
C THR A 53 3.40 -6.62 -5.62
N ALA A 54 4.10 -6.35 -6.73
CA ALA A 54 4.05 -5.05 -7.38
C ALA A 54 2.85 -4.97 -8.33
N LEU A 55 2.04 -3.92 -8.21
CA LEU A 55 0.88 -3.64 -9.06
C LEU A 55 0.99 -2.24 -9.68
N SER A 56 0.17 -1.95 -10.70
CA SER A 56 -0.09 -0.56 -11.07
C SER A 56 -1.00 0.10 -10.01
N PRO A 57 -1.01 1.43 -9.87
CA PRO A 57 -1.91 2.11 -8.94
C PRO A 57 -3.39 1.74 -9.16
N GLU A 58 -3.82 1.64 -10.41
CA GLU A 58 -5.19 1.27 -10.78
C GLU A 58 -5.51 -0.17 -10.36
N ALA A 59 -4.59 -1.10 -10.61
CA ALA A 59 -4.74 -2.50 -10.21
C ALA A 59 -4.76 -2.65 -8.69
N LEU A 60 -3.92 -1.91 -7.95
CA LEU A 60 -3.90 -1.91 -6.50
C LEU A 60 -5.24 -1.45 -5.92
N LEU A 61 -5.81 -0.35 -6.44
CA LEU A 61 -7.11 0.16 -5.96
C LEU A 61 -8.27 -0.79 -6.28
N ALA A 62 -8.19 -1.51 -7.40
CA ALA A 62 -9.22 -2.47 -7.83
C ALA A 62 -9.10 -3.86 -7.17
N ASP A 63 -7.99 -4.18 -6.51
CA ASP A 63 -7.72 -5.52 -5.98
C ASP A 63 -8.67 -5.85 -4.81
N PRO A 64 -9.60 -6.82 -4.95
CA PRO A 64 -10.57 -7.15 -3.90
C PRO A 64 -9.94 -7.83 -2.69
N THR A 65 -8.68 -8.28 -2.77
CA THR A 65 -7.96 -8.92 -1.68
C THR A 65 -7.33 -7.93 -0.69
N LEU A 66 -7.32 -6.64 -1.01
CA LEU A 66 -6.77 -5.58 -0.17
C LEU A 66 -7.88 -4.85 0.61
N ASP A 67 -7.69 -4.72 1.93
CA ASP A 67 -8.64 -4.07 2.84
C ASP A 67 -8.31 -2.58 3.03
N ILE A 68 -7.03 -2.25 3.14
CA ILE A 68 -6.52 -0.92 3.48
C ILE A 68 -5.53 -0.45 2.41
N ILE A 69 -5.67 0.81 1.99
CA ILE A 69 -4.62 1.53 1.25
C ILE A 69 -3.79 2.37 2.22
N LEU A 70 -2.51 2.06 2.32
CA LEU A 70 -1.51 2.87 2.99
C LEU A 70 -0.95 3.88 1.98
N ASN A 71 -1.46 5.10 2.03
CA ASN A 71 -1.13 6.18 1.10
C ASN A 71 0.12 6.94 1.57
N LEU A 72 1.25 6.63 0.96
CA LEU A 72 2.56 7.28 1.17
C LEU A 72 2.96 8.12 -0.05
N THR A 73 1.98 8.56 -0.85
CA THR A 73 2.25 9.46 -1.99
C THR A 73 2.68 10.85 -1.49
N PRO A 74 3.30 11.70 -2.33
CA PRO A 74 3.62 13.06 -1.92
C PRO A 74 2.36 13.84 -1.47
N PRO A 75 2.46 14.82 -0.54
CA PRO A 75 1.29 15.55 -0.02
C PRO A 75 0.39 16.18 -1.08
N ALA A 76 0.97 16.63 -2.20
CA ALA A 76 0.22 17.19 -3.32
C ALA A 76 -0.72 16.17 -4.01
N ALA A 77 -0.44 14.87 -3.89
CA ALA A 77 -1.22 13.78 -4.47
C ALA A 77 -2.25 13.18 -3.50
N HIS A 78 -2.09 13.40 -2.18
CA HIS A 78 -2.90 12.77 -1.12
C HIS A 78 -4.39 12.84 -1.36
N PHE A 79 -4.91 14.03 -1.70
CA PHE A 79 -6.35 14.20 -1.91
C PHE A 79 -6.87 13.30 -3.04
N ALA A 80 -6.21 13.33 -4.19
CA ALA A 80 -6.64 12.57 -5.36
C ALA A 80 -6.54 11.06 -5.12
N THR A 81 -5.44 10.60 -4.50
CA THR A 81 -5.19 9.18 -4.26
C THR A 81 -6.04 8.61 -3.13
N THR A 82 -6.22 9.35 -2.03
CA THR A 82 -7.13 8.98 -0.94
C THR A 82 -8.57 8.95 -1.41
N LEU A 83 -9.02 9.95 -2.19
CA LEU A 83 -10.38 9.96 -2.73
C LEU A 83 -10.62 8.74 -3.65
N ALA A 84 -9.67 8.43 -4.53
CA ALA A 84 -9.77 7.27 -5.40
C ALA A 84 -9.84 5.95 -4.61
N ALA A 85 -9.03 5.81 -3.56
CA ALA A 85 -9.07 4.63 -2.69
C ALA A 85 -10.40 4.49 -1.92
N LEU A 86 -10.93 5.59 -1.38
CA LEU A 86 -12.24 5.60 -0.71
C LEU A 86 -13.37 5.27 -1.70
N GLN A 87 -13.33 5.79 -2.92
CA GLN A 87 -14.30 5.47 -3.97
C GLN A 87 -14.23 4.01 -4.41
N ALA A 88 -13.05 3.39 -4.33
CA ALA A 88 -12.87 1.96 -4.53
C ALA A 88 -13.33 1.09 -3.34
N GLY A 89 -13.90 1.72 -2.29
CA GLY A 89 -14.42 1.02 -1.12
C GLY A 89 -13.35 0.57 -0.13
N LYS A 90 -12.14 1.11 -0.22
CA LYS A 90 -11.01 0.76 0.66
C LYS A 90 -11.01 1.59 1.94
N HIS A 91 -10.54 1.01 3.03
CA HIS A 91 -10.07 1.81 4.16
C HIS A 91 -8.77 2.52 3.77
N VAL A 92 -8.51 3.71 4.31
CA VAL A 92 -7.32 4.50 3.95
C VAL A 92 -6.61 5.00 5.20
N TYR A 93 -5.29 4.81 5.22
CA TYR A 93 -4.38 5.57 6.07
C TYR A 93 -3.57 6.50 5.16
N CYS A 94 -3.56 7.79 5.45
CA CYS A 94 -2.80 8.80 4.71
C CYS A 94 -1.76 9.40 5.66
N GLU A 95 -0.50 9.42 5.24
CA GLU A 95 0.58 10.10 5.97
C GLU A 95 0.37 11.61 6.06
#